data_AF-A0A424QQQ6-F1
#
_entry.id   AF-A0A424QQQ6-F1
#
_cell.length_a   1.000
_cell.length_b   1.000
_cell.length_c   1.000
_cell.angle_alpha   90.00
_cell.angle_beta   90.00
_cell.angle_gamma   90.00
#
_symmetry.space_group_name_H-M   'P 1'
#
loop_
_entity.id
_entity.type
_entity.pdbx_description
1 polymer ?
#
loop_
_entity_poly.entity_id
_entity_poly.type
_entity_poly.pdbx_seq_one_letter_code
_entity_poly.pdbx_strand_id
1 'polypeptide(L)'
;MLIPMALAGIFTALAVFGVVRRNPLFVRLGYFLFGGMIVTFNALGLLAGEVMYEGGVMEIMSIGIFLCQTIIAYPVVPDDVDFNHPAIKTMGLRITLTLFIINATAVWMILAMPEFPQIAGLFHGILALIMGMRLVMIATGQNPPVHK
;
A
#
# COMPACT_ATOMS: atom_id res chain seq x y z
N MET A 1 -19.54 2.49 -6.89
CA MET A 1 -18.09 2.75 -7.00
C MET A 1 -17.59 4.07 -6.37
N LEU A 2 -18.44 5.07 -6.09
CA LEU A 2 -17.96 6.37 -5.57
C LEU A 2 -17.28 6.28 -4.20
N ILE A 3 -17.87 5.54 -3.26
CA ILE A 3 -17.35 5.43 -1.88
C ILE A 3 -15.93 4.80 -1.85
N PRO A 4 -15.67 3.63 -2.47
CA PRO A 4 -14.32 3.07 -2.52
C PRO A 4 -13.29 4.01 -3.17
N MET A 5 -13.66 4.74 -4.21
CA MET A 5 -12.74 5.67 -4.88
C MET A 5 -12.42 6.89 -4.03
N ALA A 6 -13.41 7.44 -3.31
CA ALA A 6 -13.18 8.55 -2.38
C ALA A 6 -12.26 8.13 -1.23
N LEU A 7 -12.50 6.95 -0.65
CA LEU A 7 -11.66 6.39 0.41
C LEU A 7 -10.23 6.11 -0.08
N ALA A 8 -10.08 5.52 -1.27
CA ALA A 8 -8.77 5.30 -1.89
C ALA A 8 -7.97 6.61 -1.99
N GLY A 9 -8.60 7.67 -2.50
CA GLY A 9 -7.98 9.00 -2.58
C GLY A 9 -7.58 9.57 -1.21
N ILE A 10 -8.45 9.46 -0.19
CA ILE A 10 -8.18 9.92 1.17
C ILE A 10 -6.99 9.16 1.78
N PHE A 11 -6.95 7.84 1.65
CA PHE A 11 -5.89 7.03 2.24
C PHE A 11 -4.55 7.19 1.51
N THR A 12 -4.56 7.38 0.19
CA THR A 12 -3.37 7.79 -0.56
C THR A 12 -2.89 9.17 -0.11
N ALA A 13 -3.80 10.14 0.05
CA ALA A 13 -3.45 11.47 0.56
C ALA A 13 -2.87 11.42 1.98
N LEU A 14 -3.38 10.54 2.85
CA LEU A 14 -2.84 10.31 4.19
C LEU A 14 -1.41 9.77 4.13
N ALA A 15 -1.12 8.84 3.22
CA ALA A 15 0.23 8.33 3.03
C ALA A 15 1.18 9.44 2.52
N VAL A 16 0.74 10.25 1.56
CA VAL A 16 1.50 11.41 1.06
C VAL A 16 1.73 12.43 2.18
N PHE A 17 0.71 12.73 2.98
CA PHE A 17 0.82 13.61 4.14
C PHE A 17 1.87 13.11 5.13
N GLY A 18 1.94 11.80 5.38
CA GLY A 18 2.98 11.19 6.18
C GLY A 18 4.38 11.42 5.61
N VAL A 19 4.56 11.32 4.30
CA VAL A 19 5.85 11.64 3.64
C VAL A 19 6.21 13.11 3.85
N VAL A 20 5.27 14.03 3.59
CA VAL A 20 5.46 15.48 3.73
C VAL A 20 5.81 15.87 5.17
N ARG A 21 5.12 15.28 6.15
CA ARG A 21 5.38 15.49 7.58
C ARG A 21 6.58 14.70 8.12
N ARG A 22 7.22 13.89 7.26
CA ARG A 22 8.25 12.92 7.65
C ARG A 22 7.81 12.02 8.81
N ASN A 23 6.53 11.71 8.88
CA ASN A 23 5.93 10.92 9.94
C ASN A 23 5.57 9.52 9.39
N PRO A 24 6.33 8.48 9.77
CA PRO A 24 6.14 7.13 9.25
C PRO A 24 4.83 6.47 9.69
N LEU A 25 4.21 6.92 10.79
CA LEU A 25 2.91 6.43 11.25
C LEU A 25 1.83 6.72 10.21
N PHE A 26 1.74 7.96 9.72
CA PHE A 26 0.74 8.34 8.71
C PHE A 26 0.99 7.65 7.37
N VAL A 27 2.25 7.42 6.99
CA VAL A 27 2.58 6.60 5.81
C VAL A 27 2.01 5.20 5.98
N ARG A 28 2.32 4.51 7.08
CA ARG A 28 1.81 3.14 7.32
C ARG A 28 0.29 3.08 7.44
N LEU A 29 -0.30 4.04 8.15
CA LEU A 29 -1.75 4.12 8.33
C LEU A 29 -2.47 4.27 6.99
N GLY A 30 -1.94 5.09 6.07
CA GLY A 30 -2.49 5.21 4.72
C GLY A 30 -2.49 3.86 3.99
N TYR A 31 -1.38 3.11 4.02
CA TYR A 31 -1.29 1.78 3.40
C TYR A 31 -2.21 0.75 4.04
N PHE A 32 -2.27 0.76 5.38
CA PHE A 32 -3.11 -0.12 6.18
C PHE A 32 -4.59 0.07 5.81
N LEU A 33 -5.07 1.31 5.84
CA LEU A 33 -6.46 1.64 5.52
C LEU A 33 -6.78 1.38 4.05
N PHE A 34 -5.85 1.70 3.15
CA PHE A 34 -6.01 1.45 1.72
C PHE A 34 -6.13 -0.05 1.42
N GLY A 35 -5.24 -0.88 1.97
CA GLY A 35 -5.31 -2.33 1.82
C GLY A 35 -6.57 -2.91 2.44
N GLY A 36 -6.89 -2.49 3.67
CA GLY A 36 -8.05 -2.98 4.40
C GLY A 36 -9.36 -2.66 3.69
N MET A 37 -9.48 -1.46 3.13
CA MET A 37 -10.61 -1.07 2.29
C MET A 37 -10.76 -1.99 1.07
N ILE A 38 -9.68 -2.27 0.33
CA ILE A 38 -9.75 -3.18 -0.84
C ILE A 38 -10.26 -4.55 -0.40
N VAL A 39 -9.71 -5.09 0.68
CA VAL A 39 -10.14 -6.37 1.25
C VAL A 39 -11.63 -6.34 1.58
N THR A 40 -12.10 -5.31 2.30
CA THR A 40 -13.50 -5.20 2.72
C THR A 40 -14.44 -5.11 1.52
N PHE A 41 -14.18 -4.22 0.57
CA PHE A 41 -15.11 -4.01 -0.55
C PHE A 41 -15.12 -5.18 -1.54
N ASN A 42 -13.98 -5.83 -1.78
CA ASN A 42 -13.97 -7.04 -2.62
C ASN A 42 -14.65 -8.23 -1.91
N ALA A 43 -14.50 -8.36 -0.59
CA ALA A 43 -15.20 -9.40 0.16
C ALA A 43 -16.72 -9.16 0.15
N LEU A 44 -17.17 -7.91 0.32
CA LEU A 44 -18.59 -7.55 0.19
C LEU A 44 -19.12 -7.80 -1.23
N GLY A 45 -18.35 -7.45 -2.26
CA GLY A 45 -18.70 -7.73 -3.66
C GLY A 45 -18.90 -9.22 -3.92
N LEU A 46 -17.95 -10.06 -3.46
CA LEU A 46 -18.06 -11.52 -3.54
C LEU A 46 -19.33 -12.04 -2.84
N LEU A 47 -19.62 -11.56 -1.64
CA LEU A 47 -20.81 -11.97 -0.88
C LEU A 47 -22.12 -11.53 -1.53
N ALA A 48 -22.11 -10.40 -2.23
CA ALA A 48 -23.26 -9.86 -2.98
C ALA A 48 -23.42 -10.48 -4.38
N GLY A 49 -22.46 -11.30 -4.84
CA GLY A 49 -22.42 -11.80 -6.21
C GLY A 49 -22.00 -10.75 -7.25
N GLU A 50 -21.49 -9.60 -6.80
CA GLU A 50 -20.98 -8.50 -7.63
C GLU A 50 -19.50 -8.74 -7.97
N VAL A 51 -19.25 -9.71 -8.85
CA VAL A 51 -17.90 -10.07 -9.31
C VAL A 51 -17.61 -9.51 -10.69
N MET A 52 -16.36 -9.11 -10.93
CA MET A 52 -15.90 -8.62 -12.22
C MET A 52 -15.88 -9.72 -13.29
N TYR A 53 -15.45 -10.93 -12.90
CA TYR A 53 -15.43 -12.10 -13.77
C TYR A 53 -16.12 -13.28 -13.09
N GLU A 54 -16.67 -14.19 -13.91
CA GLU A 54 -17.26 -15.42 -13.43
C GLU A 54 -16.28 -16.19 -12.53
N GLY A 55 -16.75 -16.61 -11.36
CA GLY A 55 -15.92 -17.27 -10.35
C GLY A 55 -15.14 -16.33 -9.41
N GLY A 56 -15.20 -15.01 -9.58
CA GLY A 56 -14.70 -14.03 -8.59
C GLY A 56 -13.19 -14.07 -8.35
N VAL A 57 -12.43 -14.59 -9.32
CA VAL A 57 -10.98 -14.83 -9.17
C VAL A 57 -10.22 -13.53 -8.90
N MET A 58 -10.60 -12.44 -9.55
CA MET A 58 -9.94 -11.14 -9.38
C MET A 58 -10.13 -10.57 -7.98
N GLU A 59 -11.34 -10.67 -7.44
CA GLU A 59 -11.66 -10.24 -6.08
C GLU A 59 -10.88 -11.08 -5.06
N ILE A 60 -10.82 -12.41 -5.23
CA ILE A 60 -10.06 -13.30 -4.34
C ILE A 60 -8.57 -12.98 -4.36
N MET A 61 -7.98 -12.81 -5.55
CA MET A 61 -6.57 -12.44 -5.69
C MET A 61 -6.28 -11.08 -5.05
N SER A 62 -7.15 -10.11 -5.29
CA SER A 62 -7.02 -8.77 -4.72
C SER A 62 -7.14 -8.80 -3.19
N ILE A 63 -8.09 -9.56 -2.63
CA ILE A 63 -8.20 -9.79 -1.19
C ILE A 63 -6.90 -10.36 -0.63
N GLY A 64 -6.36 -11.42 -1.23
CA GLY A 64 -5.13 -12.06 -0.76
C GLY A 64 -3.94 -11.09 -0.74
N ILE A 65 -3.71 -10.38 -1.84
CA ILE A 65 -2.60 -9.44 -1.99
C ILE A 65 -2.74 -8.25 -1.03
N PHE A 66 -3.92 -7.65 -0.95
CA PHE A 66 -4.13 -6.46 -0.12
C PHE A 66 -4.31 -6.78 1.36
N LEU A 67 -4.68 -8.00 1.73
CA LEU A 67 -4.60 -8.48 3.10
C LEU A 67 -3.13 -8.53 3.57
N CYS A 68 -2.21 -9.02 2.73
CA CYS A 68 -0.78 -8.97 3.02
C CYS A 68 -0.29 -7.53 3.22
N GLN A 69 -0.68 -6.59 2.34
CA GLN A 69 -0.36 -5.17 2.53
C GLN A 69 -0.90 -4.66 3.87
N THR A 70 -2.16 -4.98 4.20
CA THR A 70 -2.81 -4.54 5.44
C THR A 70 -2.03 -5.01 6.67
N ILE A 71 -1.66 -6.29 6.71
CA ILE A 71 -0.90 -6.87 7.83
C ILE A 71 0.49 -6.23 7.93
N ILE A 72 1.22 -6.15 6.83
CA ILE A 72 2.58 -5.60 6.79
C ILE A 72 2.58 -4.10 7.18
N ALA A 73 1.57 -3.37 6.74
CA ALA A 73 1.43 -1.94 6.97
C ALA A 73 0.74 -1.60 8.29
N TYR A 74 0.43 -2.59 9.15
CA TYR A 74 -0.14 -2.32 10.47
C TYR A 74 0.62 -1.17 11.15
N PRO A 75 -0.08 -0.12 11.63
CA PRO A 75 0.51 1.19 11.91
C PRO A 75 1.24 1.24 13.25
N VAL A 76 2.06 0.23 13.53
CA VAL A 76 3.03 0.22 14.63
C VAL A 76 4.38 0.59 14.05
N VAL A 77 4.92 1.70 14.52
CA VAL A 77 6.20 2.23 14.06
C VAL A 77 7.09 2.48 15.27
N PRO A 78 8.33 1.93 15.28
CA PRO A 78 9.30 2.26 16.32
C PRO A 78 9.78 3.71 16.18
N ASP A 79 10.05 4.35 17.31
CA ASP A 79 10.46 5.76 17.39
C ASP A 79 11.85 6.00 16.77
N ASP A 80 12.74 5.01 16.90
CA ASP A 80 14.11 5.04 16.37
C ASP A 80 14.36 3.85 15.43
N VAL A 81 14.99 4.13 14.28
CA VAL A 81 15.38 3.13 13.29
C VAL A 81 16.77 3.42 12.75
N ASP A 82 17.68 2.45 12.88
CA ASP A 82 19.01 2.51 12.29
C ASP A 82 19.12 1.56 11.08
N PHE A 83 19.09 2.10 9.87
CA PHE A 83 19.28 1.37 8.63
C PHE A 83 20.73 0.94 8.37
N ASN A 84 21.68 1.32 9.22
CA ASN A 84 23.04 0.76 9.17
C ASN A 84 23.14 -0.58 9.91
N HIS A 85 22.22 -0.88 10.82
CA HIS A 85 22.15 -2.19 11.47
C HIS A 85 21.70 -3.27 10.47
N PRO A 86 22.50 -4.33 10.21
CA PRO A 86 22.24 -5.29 9.12
C PRO A 86 20.86 -5.96 9.17
N ALA A 87 20.40 -6.32 10.37
CA ALA A 87 19.09 -6.94 10.54
C ALA A 87 17.93 -5.98 10.23
N ILE A 88 18.05 -4.71 10.65
CA ILE A 88 17.04 -3.68 10.42
C ILE A 88 16.99 -3.34 8.95
N LYS A 89 18.16 -3.16 8.31
CA LYS A 89 18.26 -2.92 6.87
C LYS A 89 17.61 -4.03 6.06
N THR A 90 17.93 -5.30 6.37
CA THR A 90 17.39 -6.46 5.65
C THR A 90 15.87 -6.55 5.80
N MET A 91 15.35 -6.40 7.02
CA MET A 91 13.92 -6.44 7.26
C MET A 91 13.20 -5.25 6.61
N GLY A 92 13.78 -4.05 6.72
CA GLY A 92 13.26 -2.83 6.09
C GLY A 92 13.17 -2.97 4.57
N LEU A 93 14.20 -3.50 3.92
CA LEU A 93 14.19 -3.75 2.48
C LEU A 93 13.11 -4.75 2.09
N ARG A 94 12.99 -5.88 2.81
CA ARG A 94 11.96 -6.90 2.52
C ARG A 94 10.54 -6.32 2.63
N ILE A 95 10.24 -5.66 3.75
CA ILE A 95 8.92 -5.04 3.97
C ILE A 95 8.62 -4.01 2.87
N THR A 96 9.56 -3.09 2.63
CA THR A 96 9.36 -1.98 1.70
C THR A 96 9.25 -2.48 0.26
N LEU A 97 10.06 -3.47 -0.12
CA LEU A 97 10.00 -4.08 -1.45
C LEU A 97 8.68 -4.81 -1.67
N THR A 98 8.18 -5.52 -0.67
CA THR A 98 6.86 -6.18 -0.77
C THR A 98 5.76 -5.16 -1.02
N LEU A 99 5.72 -4.07 -0.25
CA LEU A 99 4.72 -3.01 -0.45
C LEU A 99 4.86 -2.31 -1.80
N PHE A 100 6.10 -2.12 -2.29
CA PHE A 100 6.38 -1.62 -3.63
C PHE A 100 5.79 -2.54 -4.71
N ILE A 101 6.11 -3.84 -4.66
CA ILE A 101 5.67 -4.83 -5.65
C ILE A 101 4.15 -4.95 -5.66
N ILE A 102 3.51 -5.00 -4.48
CA ILE A 102 2.04 -5.08 -4.39
C ILE A 102 1.39 -3.94 -5.19
N ASN A 103 1.84 -2.71 -4.97
CA ASN A 103 1.24 -1.55 -5.62
C ASN A 103 1.65 -1.43 -7.09
N ALA A 104 2.91 -1.71 -7.44
CA ALA A 104 3.37 -1.69 -8.83
C ALA A 104 2.63 -2.73 -9.70
N THR A 105 2.43 -3.94 -9.17
CA THR A 105 1.63 -4.98 -9.82
C THR A 105 0.18 -4.56 -9.97
N ALA A 106 -0.41 -3.91 -8.97
CA ALA A 106 -1.77 -3.38 -9.08
C ALA A 106 -1.90 -2.30 -10.17
N VAL A 107 -0.91 -1.41 -10.31
CA VAL A 107 -0.86 -0.46 -11.43
C VAL A 107 -0.85 -1.20 -12.76
N TRP A 108 0.07 -2.16 -12.93
CA TRP A 108 0.17 -2.93 -14.17
C TRP A 108 -1.15 -3.64 -14.50
N MET A 109 -1.78 -4.29 -13.52
CA MET A 109 -3.04 -4.99 -13.68
C MET A 109 -4.17 -4.05 -14.11
N ILE A 110 -4.31 -2.88 -13.48
CA ILE A 110 -5.34 -1.88 -13.82
C ILE A 110 -5.14 -1.31 -15.23
N LEU A 111 -3.89 -1.07 -15.62
CA LEU A 111 -3.58 -0.57 -16.97
C LEU A 111 -3.77 -1.65 -18.06
N ALA A 112 -3.60 -2.92 -17.69
CA ALA A 112 -3.80 -4.06 -18.60
C ALA A 112 -5.29 -4.42 -18.80
N MET A 113 -6.17 -3.96 -17.91
CA MET A 113 -7.57 -4.37 -17.84
C MET A 113 -8.49 -3.14 -17.84
N PRO A 114 -9.10 -2.77 -18.98
CA PRO A 114 -9.87 -1.54 -19.14
C PRO A 114 -11.14 -1.45 -18.27
N GLU A 115 -11.59 -2.58 -17.71
CA GLU A 115 -12.74 -2.69 -16.82
C GLU A 115 -12.48 -2.03 -15.45
N PHE A 116 -11.22 -1.89 -15.04
CA PHE A 116 -10.87 -1.20 -13.82
C PHE A 116 -10.97 0.33 -13.97
N PRO A 117 -11.40 1.04 -12.92
CA PRO A 117 -11.29 2.50 -12.89
C PRO A 117 -9.82 2.92 -13.02
N GLN A 118 -9.48 3.56 -14.13
CA GLN A 118 -8.08 3.92 -14.43
C GLN A 118 -7.47 4.87 -13.38
N ILE A 119 -8.30 5.68 -12.71
CA ILE A 119 -7.85 6.51 -11.58
C ILE A 119 -7.31 5.70 -10.39
N ALA A 120 -7.73 4.45 -10.21
CA ALA A 120 -7.17 3.58 -9.18
C ALA A 120 -5.70 3.26 -9.46
N GLY A 121 -5.31 3.18 -10.73
CA GLY A 121 -3.91 3.04 -11.15
C GLY A 121 -3.05 4.21 -10.67
N LEU A 122 -3.58 5.44 -10.67
CA LEU A 122 -2.87 6.60 -10.12
C LEU A 122 -2.63 6.44 -8.60
N PHE A 123 -3.64 6.01 -7.85
CA PHE A 123 -3.50 5.81 -6.40
C PHE A 123 -2.43 4.77 -6.06
N HIS A 124 -2.47 3.61 -6.72
CA HIS A 124 -1.43 2.60 -6.56
C HIS A 124 -0.06 3.09 -7.02
N GLY A 125 0.01 3.87 -8.10
CA GLY A 125 1.26 4.44 -8.60
C GLY A 125 1.92 5.37 -7.58
N ILE A 126 1.13 6.24 -6.94
CA ILE A 126 1.61 7.11 -5.86
C ILE A 126 2.14 6.29 -4.69
N LEU A 127 1.40 5.25 -4.26
CA LEU A 127 1.85 4.37 -3.20
C LEU A 127 3.17 3.68 -3.62
N ALA A 128 3.23 3.02 -4.78
CA ALA A 128 4.45 2.40 -5.28
C ALA A 128 5.66 3.36 -5.27
N LEU A 129 5.49 4.61 -5.73
CA LEU A 129 6.54 5.62 -5.69
C LEU A 129 7.02 5.94 -4.25
N ILE A 130 6.12 6.03 -3.27
CA ILE A 130 6.49 6.25 -1.86
C ILE A 130 7.40 5.12 -1.36
N MET A 131 7.08 3.86 -1.67
CA MET A 131 7.94 2.73 -1.28
C MET A 131 9.23 2.68 -2.07
N GLY A 132 9.21 3.07 -3.36
CA GLY A 132 10.42 3.23 -4.17
C GLY A 132 11.41 4.22 -3.55
N MET A 133 10.93 5.40 -3.14
CA MET A 133 11.76 6.38 -2.42
C MET A 133 12.31 5.81 -1.11
N ARG A 134 11.46 5.11 -0.35
CA ARG A 134 11.88 4.48 0.93
C ARG A 134 12.91 3.37 0.72
N LEU A 135 12.81 2.59 -0.35
CA LEU A 135 13.81 1.57 -0.71
C LEU A 135 15.18 2.20 -0.91
N VAL A 136 15.26 3.31 -1.64
CA VAL A 136 16.52 4.04 -1.84
C VAL A 136 17.09 4.50 -0.51
N MET A 137 16.28 5.13 0.35
CA MET A 137 16.73 5.57 1.68
C MET A 137 17.32 4.43 2.53
N ILE A 138 16.66 3.27 2.56
CA ILE A 138 17.14 2.10 3.33
C ILE A 138 18.42 1.54 2.68
N ALA A 139 18.46 1.42 1.35
CA ALA A 139 19.60 0.91 0.63
C ALA A 139 20.87 1.76 0.86
N THR A 140 20.71 3.08 0.93
CA THR A 140 21.80 4.04 1.16
C THR A 140 22.09 4.30 2.65
N GLY A 141 21.40 3.63 3.59
CA GLY A 141 21.63 3.80 5.03
C GLY A 141 21.16 5.15 5.59
N GLN A 142 20.24 5.84 4.92
CA GLN A 142 19.72 7.13 5.35
C GLN A 142 18.64 6.94 6.43
N ASN A 143 19.02 7.15 7.68
CA ASN A 143 18.10 7.02 8.82
C ASN A 143 16.97 8.08 8.76
N PRO A 144 15.73 7.71 9.15
CA PRO A 144 14.64 8.66 9.28
C PRO A 144 14.92 9.65 10.42
N PRO A 145 14.28 10.85 10.39
CA PRO A 145 14.43 11.80 11.48
C PRO A 145 13.88 11.22 12.79
N VAL A 146 14.59 11.44 13.89
CA VAL A 146 14.11 11.08 15.23
C VAL A 146 13.04 12.08 15.66
N HIS A 147 11.85 11.61 16.00
CA HIS A 147 10.82 12.44 16.62
C HIS A 147 11.13 12.50 18.13
N LYS A 148 11.76 13.59 18.57
CA LYS A 148 11.89 13.93 19.99
C LYS A 148 10.66 14.69 20.48
#